data_AF-A0A3D3A355-F1
#
_entry.id   AF-A0A3D3A355-F1
#
_cell.length_a   1.000
_cell.length_b   1.000
_cell.length_c   1.000
_cell.angle_alpha   90.00
_cell.angle_beta   90.00
_cell.angle_gamma   90.00
#
_symmetry.space_group_name_H-M   'P 1'
#
loop_
_entity.id
_entity.type
_entity.pdbx_description
1 polymer ?
#
loop_
_entity_poly.entity_id
_entity_poly.type
_entity_poly.pdbx_seq_one_letter_code
_entity_poly.pdbx_strand_id
1 'polypeptide(L)'
;LANSVNVAGHVVIEDHVIIEGMAGIQQFVRIGTHAFIAGGSLVRKNVPPYIKAAREPLSYIGINGIGLRRRGFDIDRIQAIEDIYRTLYVLNNNMSQAVKAAELELPTSEDKDVVLSFIRLSDKGIIRGPF
;
A
#
# COMPACT_ATOMS: atom_id res chain seq x y z
N LEU A 1 -8.62 -4.76 -13.03
CA LEU A 1 -9.75 -4.91 -12.10
C LEU A 1 -10.41 -6.25 -12.37
N ALA A 2 -10.76 -7.01 -11.34
CA ALA A 2 -11.49 -8.27 -11.49
C ALA A 2 -13.02 -8.06 -11.51
N ASN A 3 -13.77 -9.17 -11.59
CA ASN A 3 -15.23 -9.15 -11.73
C ASN A 3 -15.92 -8.43 -10.55
N SER A 4 -16.90 -7.59 -10.88
CA SER A 4 -17.74 -6.88 -9.89
C SER A 4 -16.97 -6.00 -8.90
N VAL A 5 -15.82 -5.45 -9.30
CA VAL A 5 -15.18 -4.37 -8.56
C VAL A 5 -15.98 -3.07 -8.77
N ASN A 6 -16.39 -2.44 -7.68
CA ASN A 6 -17.14 -1.19 -7.70
C ASN A 6 -16.25 -0.03 -7.28
N VAL A 7 -16.10 0.97 -8.14
CA VAL A 7 -15.26 2.15 -7.90
C VAL A 7 -16.14 3.39 -7.82
N ALA A 8 -16.14 4.08 -6.68
CA ALA A 8 -16.86 5.33 -6.50
C ALA A 8 -16.15 6.52 -7.20
N GLY A 9 -16.71 7.72 -7.06
CA GLY A 9 -16.17 8.93 -7.71
C GLY A 9 -14.80 9.34 -7.18
N HIS A 10 -13.99 9.94 -8.07
CA HIS A 10 -12.69 10.56 -7.75
C HIS A 10 -11.65 9.60 -7.14
N VAL A 11 -11.76 8.32 -7.44
CA VAL A 11 -10.74 7.33 -7.06
C VAL A 11 -9.56 7.43 -8.03
N VAL A 12 -8.35 7.39 -7.49
CA VAL A 12 -7.12 7.27 -8.27
C VAL A 12 -6.57 5.86 -8.10
N ILE A 13 -6.43 5.14 -9.21
CA ILE A 13 -5.82 3.80 -9.24
C ILE A 13 -4.53 3.93 -10.05
N GLU A 14 -3.39 3.72 -9.40
CA GLU A 14 -2.08 3.80 -10.04
C GLU A 14 -1.76 2.56 -10.88
N ASP A 15 -0.61 2.60 -11.54
CA ASP A 15 -0.16 1.53 -12.41
C ASP A 15 -0.05 0.21 -11.67
N HIS A 16 -0.34 -0.87 -12.40
CA HIS A 16 -0.01 -2.22 -11.96
C HIS A 16 -0.75 -2.72 -10.71
N VAL A 17 -1.75 -1.98 -10.24
CA VAL A 17 -2.66 -2.37 -9.15
C VAL A 17 -3.51 -3.58 -9.55
N ILE A 18 -3.64 -4.53 -8.63
CA ILE A 18 -4.57 -5.66 -8.73
C ILE A 18 -5.69 -5.48 -7.72
N ILE A 19 -6.92 -5.55 -8.17
CA ILE A 19 -8.12 -5.52 -7.32
C ILE A 19 -8.94 -6.75 -7.66
N GLU A 20 -9.03 -7.67 -6.70
CA GLU A 20 -9.78 -8.92 -6.81
C GLU A 20 -11.29 -8.69 -6.70
N GLY A 21 -12.07 -9.69 -7.10
CA GLY A 21 -13.50 -9.53 -7.38
C GLY A 21 -14.33 -9.10 -6.18
N MET A 22 -15.47 -8.44 -6.44
CA MET A 22 -16.42 -7.97 -5.42
C MET A 22 -15.88 -6.92 -4.43
N ALA A 23 -14.71 -6.34 -4.69
CA ALA A 23 -14.20 -5.24 -3.87
C ALA A 23 -14.98 -3.93 -4.12
N GLY A 24 -15.16 -3.13 -3.07
CA GLY A 24 -15.79 -1.81 -3.14
C GLY A 24 -14.82 -0.70 -2.72
N ILE A 25 -14.63 0.30 -3.58
CA ILE A 25 -13.72 1.43 -3.34
C ILE A 25 -14.52 2.69 -3.05
N GLN A 26 -14.32 3.27 -1.87
CA GLN A 26 -14.96 4.53 -1.46
C GLN A 26 -14.39 5.72 -2.25
N GLN A 27 -15.20 6.76 -2.41
CA GLN A 27 -14.82 7.98 -3.14
C GLN A 27 -13.59 8.70 -2.56
N PHE A 28 -12.81 9.32 -3.45
CA PHE A 28 -11.58 10.05 -3.13
C PHE A 28 -10.51 9.19 -2.42
N VAL A 29 -10.43 7.91 -2.79
CA VAL A 29 -9.37 7.00 -2.36
C VAL A 29 -8.31 6.90 -3.46
N ARG A 30 -7.04 6.83 -3.06
CA ARG A 30 -5.89 6.55 -3.91
C ARG A 30 -5.34 5.15 -3.62
N ILE A 31 -5.11 4.35 -4.64
CA ILE A 31 -4.50 3.01 -4.54
C ILE A 31 -3.17 3.05 -5.28
N GLY A 32 -2.09 2.87 -4.52
CA GLY A 32 -0.71 3.04 -4.98
C GLY A 32 -0.21 1.91 -5.87
N THR A 33 0.81 2.21 -6.67
CA THR A 33 1.34 1.31 -7.70
C THR A 33 1.68 -0.08 -7.17
N HIS A 34 1.40 -1.12 -7.94
CA HIS A 34 1.60 -2.53 -7.55
C HIS A 34 0.88 -3.01 -6.27
N ALA A 35 -0.04 -2.23 -5.70
CA ALA A 35 -0.86 -2.69 -4.59
C ALA A 35 -1.75 -3.88 -5.02
N PHE A 36 -2.07 -4.74 -4.07
CA PHE A 36 -2.96 -5.87 -4.24
C PHE A 36 -4.10 -5.78 -3.23
N ILE A 37 -5.34 -5.70 -3.72
CA ILE A 37 -6.56 -5.66 -2.91
C ILE A 37 -7.26 -7.03 -3.01
N ALA A 38 -7.46 -7.69 -1.88
CA ALA A 38 -8.13 -8.99 -1.81
C ALA A 38 -9.63 -8.90 -2.18
N GLY A 39 -10.22 -10.03 -2.57
CA GLY A 39 -11.62 -10.08 -3.00
C GLY A 39 -12.57 -9.72 -1.86
N GLY A 40 -13.71 -9.11 -2.19
CA GLY A 40 -14.71 -8.68 -1.21
C GLY A 40 -14.28 -7.56 -0.27
N SER A 41 -13.12 -6.93 -0.50
CA SER A 41 -12.59 -5.86 0.37
C SER A 41 -13.38 -4.57 0.28
N LEU A 42 -13.54 -3.87 1.40
CA LEU A 42 -14.11 -2.51 1.48
C LEU A 42 -13.01 -1.47 1.70
N VAL A 43 -12.59 -0.80 0.63
CA VAL A 43 -11.46 0.15 0.63
C VAL A 43 -11.96 1.56 0.96
N ARG A 44 -11.72 1.99 2.20
CA ARG A 44 -12.19 3.28 2.75
C ARG A 44 -11.09 4.33 2.98
N LYS A 45 -9.83 3.94 2.81
CA LYS A 45 -8.64 4.78 2.98
C LYS A 45 -7.63 4.49 1.88
N ASN A 46 -6.65 5.38 1.73
CA ASN A 46 -5.61 5.22 0.72
C ASN A 46 -4.77 3.96 1.00
N VAL A 47 -4.45 3.23 -0.06
CA VAL A 47 -3.67 1.99 0.01
C VAL A 47 -2.29 2.30 -0.56
N PRO A 48 -1.22 2.25 0.26
CA PRO A 48 0.14 2.54 -0.20
C PRO A 48 0.63 1.63 -1.35
N PRO A 49 1.65 2.06 -2.10
CA PRO A 49 2.28 1.26 -3.14
C PRO A 49 2.82 -0.08 -2.63
N TYR A 50 2.89 -1.09 -3.49
CA TYR A 50 3.59 -2.36 -3.23
C TYR A 50 2.99 -3.25 -2.14
N ILE A 51 1.92 -2.87 -1.43
CA ILE A 51 1.37 -3.68 -0.33
C ILE A 51 0.24 -4.62 -0.76
N LYS A 52 -0.07 -5.58 0.10
CA LYS A 52 -1.32 -6.34 0.08
C LYS A 52 -2.26 -5.77 1.14
N ALA A 53 -3.53 -5.60 0.76
CA ALA A 53 -4.61 -5.18 1.64
C ALA A 53 -5.72 -6.24 1.64
N ALA A 54 -6.14 -6.67 2.83
CA ALA A 54 -7.20 -7.67 3.03
C ALA A 54 -7.85 -7.51 4.42
N ARG A 55 -8.77 -8.43 4.76
CA ARG A 55 -9.56 -8.47 6.02
C ARG A 55 -10.64 -7.39 6.09
N GLU A 56 -11.49 -7.49 7.11
CA GLU A 56 -12.47 -6.46 7.48
C GLU A 56 -12.30 -6.12 8.97
N PRO A 57 -12.02 -4.86 9.35
CA PRO A 57 -11.73 -3.74 8.45
C PRO A 57 -10.46 -3.96 7.61
N LEU A 58 -10.39 -3.32 6.45
CA LEU A 58 -9.25 -3.45 5.54
C LEU A 58 -7.93 -3.07 6.23
N SER A 59 -6.97 -4.01 6.21
CA SER A 59 -5.67 -3.87 6.85
C SER A 59 -4.51 -4.16 5.92
N TYR A 60 -3.36 -3.55 6.19
CA TYR A 60 -2.06 -3.96 5.67
C TYR A 60 -1.76 -5.40 6.12
N ILE A 61 -1.42 -6.29 5.17
CA ILE A 61 -1.10 -7.71 5.45
C ILE A 61 0.25 -8.13 4.83
N GLY A 62 1.21 -7.20 4.78
CA GLY A 62 2.52 -7.42 4.17
C GLY A 62 2.63 -6.88 2.74
N ILE A 63 3.83 -6.98 2.17
CA ILE A 63 4.10 -6.53 0.79
C ILE A 63 3.59 -7.53 -0.27
N ASN A 64 3.36 -7.04 -1.49
CA ASN A 64 2.98 -7.82 -2.67
C ASN A 64 4.22 -8.49 -3.32
N GLY A 65 5.03 -9.19 -2.52
CA GLY A 65 6.30 -9.76 -2.99
C GLY A 65 6.15 -10.71 -4.19
N ILE A 66 5.03 -11.43 -4.31
CA ILE A 66 4.75 -12.28 -5.48
C ILE A 66 4.52 -11.43 -6.74
N GLY A 67 3.71 -10.38 -6.64
CA GLY A 67 3.43 -9.48 -7.76
C GLY A 67 4.68 -8.72 -8.21
N LEU A 68 5.51 -8.27 -7.27
CA LEU A 68 6.79 -7.61 -7.55
C LEU A 68 7.77 -8.56 -8.24
N ARG A 69 7.93 -9.79 -7.74
CA ARG A 69 8.81 -10.80 -8.36
C ARG A 69 8.39 -11.13 -9.79
N ARG A 70 7.07 -11.28 -10.05
CA ARG A 70 6.54 -11.50 -11.40
C ARG A 70 6.78 -10.31 -12.35
N ARG A 71 7.04 -9.13 -11.82
CA ARG A 71 7.35 -7.89 -12.53
C ARG A 71 8.86 -7.66 -12.71
N GLY A 72 9.71 -8.60 -12.30
CA GLY A 72 11.15 -8.51 -12.48
C GLY A 72 11.87 -7.69 -11.40
N PHE A 73 11.22 -7.39 -10.27
CA PHE A 73 11.93 -6.82 -9.12
C PHE A 73 12.86 -7.90 -8.56
N ASP A 74 14.13 -7.57 -8.40
CA ASP A 74 15.10 -8.45 -7.77
C ASP A 74 14.82 -8.61 -6.27
N ILE A 75 15.46 -9.61 -5.67
CA ILE A 75 15.23 -9.98 -4.27
C ILE A 75 15.67 -8.87 -3.30
N ASP A 76 16.74 -8.15 -3.61
CA ASP A 76 17.31 -7.12 -2.75
C ASP A 76 16.39 -5.89 -2.72
N ARG A 77 15.83 -5.50 -3.87
CA ARG A 77 14.82 -4.45 -3.99
C ARG A 77 13.53 -4.83 -3.26
N ILE A 78 13.07 -6.07 -3.39
CA ILE A 78 11.88 -6.55 -2.65
C ILE A 78 12.14 -6.48 -1.14
N GLN A 79 13.33 -6.89 -0.68
CA GLN A 79 13.70 -6.80 0.73
C GLN A 79 13.76 -5.35 1.23
N ALA A 80 14.31 -4.44 0.43
CA ALA A 80 14.33 -3.01 0.76
C ALA A 80 12.90 -2.43 0.89
N ILE A 81 11.97 -2.82 0.01
CA ILE A 81 10.54 -2.44 0.12
C ILE A 81 9.92 -3.04 1.39
N GLU A 82 10.23 -4.28 1.72
CA GLU A 82 9.76 -4.92 2.95
C GLU A 82 10.26 -4.17 4.20
N ASP A 83 11.53 -3.79 4.22
CA ASP A 83 12.14 -3.03 5.32
C ASP A 83 11.47 -1.66 5.50
N ILE A 84 11.14 -0.96 4.41
CA ILE A 84 10.35 0.28 4.44
C ILE A 84 9.02 0.05 5.18
N TYR A 85 8.25 -0.96 4.76
CA TYR A 85 6.95 -1.22 5.37
C TYR A 85 7.04 -1.78 6.78
N ARG A 86 8.10 -2.52 7.13
CA ARG A 86 8.38 -2.94 8.50
C ARG A 86 8.61 -1.73 9.40
N THR A 87 9.40 -0.74 8.97
CA THR A 87 9.60 0.51 9.72
C THR A 87 8.30 1.30 9.86
N LEU A 88 7.48 1.35 8.81
CA LEU A 88 6.23 2.12 8.79
C LEU A 88 5.09 1.52 9.63
N TYR A 89 4.94 0.19 9.64
CA TYR A 89 3.78 -0.49 10.23
C TYR A 89 4.08 -1.35 11.46
N VAL A 90 5.33 -1.76 11.68
CA VAL A 90 5.68 -2.72 12.74
C VAL A 90 6.52 -2.08 13.84
N LEU A 91 7.54 -1.29 13.47
CA LEU A 91 8.50 -0.77 14.45
C LEU A 91 8.01 0.47 15.21
N ASN A 92 6.96 1.13 14.74
CA ASN A 92 6.52 2.42 15.25
C ASN A 92 5.01 2.44 15.51
N ASN A 93 4.62 2.95 16.68
CA ASN A 93 3.21 3.06 17.08
C ASN A 93 2.48 4.23 16.40
N ASN A 94 3.21 5.19 15.83
CA ASN A 94 2.65 6.36 15.18
C ASN A 94 3.24 6.55 13.78
N MET A 95 2.37 6.76 12.78
CA MET A 95 2.78 6.96 11.38
C MET A 95 3.70 8.18 11.21
N SER A 96 3.46 9.28 11.94
CA SER A 96 4.30 10.46 11.83
C SER A 96 5.72 10.22 12.37
N GLN A 97 5.88 9.36 13.37
CA GLN A 97 7.19 8.94 13.86
C GLN A 97 7.82 7.92 12.91
N ALA A 98 7.02 6.99 12.39
CA ALA A 98 7.46 5.96 11.46
C ALA A 98 8.01 6.56 10.15
N VAL A 99 7.36 7.60 9.63
CA VAL A 99 7.84 8.34 8.45
C VAL A 99 9.18 9.02 8.73
N LYS A 100 9.34 9.67 9.89
CA LYS A 100 10.63 10.28 10.28
C LYS A 100 11.73 9.24 10.45
N ALA A 101 11.42 8.09 11.07
CA ALA A 101 12.37 6.99 11.23
C ALA A 101 12.79 6.44 9.86
N ALA A 102 11.83 6.20 8.95
CA ALA A 102 12.11 5.75 7.60
C ALA A 102 12.97 6.75 6.80
N GLU A 103 12.79 8.05 7.00
CA GLU A 103 13.63 9.08 6.37
C GLU A 103 15.09 9.04 6.85
N LEU A 104 15.30 8.85 8.15
CA LEU A 104 16.61 8.92 8.80
C LEU A 104 17.40 7.61 8.73
N GLU A 105 16.73 6.48 8.91
CA GLU A 105 17.37 5.19 9.15
C GLU A 105 17.51 4.33 7.89
N LEU A 106 16.62 4.52 6.90
CA LEU A 106 16.64 3.69 5.69
C LEU A 106 17.49 4.31 4.57
N PRO A 107 18.22 3.48 3.79
CA PRO A 107 18.95 3.94 2.62
C PRO A 107 18.08 4.73 1.63
N THR A 108 18.69 5.63 0.87
CA THR A 108 17.98 6.33 -0.21
C THR A 108 17.71 5.37 -1.37
N SER A 109 16.46 5.32 -1.81
CA SER A 109 16.02 4.53 -2.95
C SER A 109 14.76 5.16 -3.57
N GLU A 110 14.56 4.93 -4.86
CA GLU A 110 13.36 5.39 -5.57
C GLU A 110 12.08 4.87 -4.90
N ASP A 111 12.07 3.61 -4.47
CA ASP A 111 10.91 3.00 -3.80
C ASP A 111 10.58 3.68 -2.47
N LYS A 112 11.60 4.08 -1.70
CA LYS A 112 11.42 4.86 -0.46
C LYS A 112 10.74 6.19 -0.78
N ASP A 113 11.23 6.89 -1.80
CA ASP A 113 10.70 8.20 -2.18
C ASP A 113 9.25 8.09 -2.68
N VAL A 114 8.93 7.06 -3.47
CA VAL A 114 7.55 6.75 -3.91
C VAL A 114 6.63 6.52 -2.71
N VAL A 115 7.02 5.67 -1.76
CA VAL A 115 6.20 5.34 -0.59
C VAL A 115 5.99 6.57 0.30
N LEU A 116 7.06 7.29 0.65
CA LEU A 116 6.95 8.45 1.55
C LEU A 116 6.17 9.59 0.91
N SER A 117 6.36 9.83 -0.39
CA SER A 117 5.59 10.85 -1.12
C SER A 117 4.11 10.50 -1.18
N PHE A 118 3.77 9.23 -1.40
CA PHE A 118 2.37 8.77 -1.36
C PHE A 118 1.72 9.06 0.00
N ILE A 119 2.42 8.75 1.10
CA ILE A 119 1.90 8.95 2.46
C ILE A 119 1.70 10.44 2.76
N ARG A 120 2.65 11.30 2.35
CA ARG A 120 2.56 12.75 2.56
C ARG A 120 1.40 13.39 1.79
N LEU A 121 1.10 12.89 0.59
CA LEU A 121 -0.01 13.38 -0.24
C LEU A 121 -1.38 12.78 0.14
N SER A 122 -1.42 11.93 1.17
CA SER A 122 -2.62 11.18 1.54
C SER A 122 -3.42 11.91 2.62
N ASP A 123 -4.22 12.90 2.24
CA ASP A 123 -5.04 13.73 3.16
C ASP A 123 -5.97 12.91 4.08
N LYS A 124 -6.57 11.83 3.56
CA LYS A 124 -7.45 10.92 4.33
C LYS A 124 -6.70 9.87 5.16
N GLY A 125 -5.37 9.93 5.15
CA GLY A 125 -4.50 8.91 5.69
C GLY A 125 -4.55 7.58 4.93
N ILE A 126 -3.69 6.66 5.36
CA ILE A 126 -3.52 5.33 4.76
C ILE A 126 -4.18 4.23 5.61
N ILE A 127 -4.40 3.06 5.01
CA ILE A 127 -4.84 1.87 5.74
C ILE A 127 -3.85 1.52 6.87
N ARG A 128 -4.33 0.88 7.95
CA ARG A 128 -3.52 0.52 9.12
C ARG A 128 -3.23 -0.99 9.16
N GLY A 129 -2.30 -1.41 10.03
CA GLY A 129 -2.08 -2.83 10.30
C GLY A 129 -3.30 -3.48 10.97
N PRO A 130 -3.34 -4.82 11.04
CA PRO A 130 -4.30 -5.51 11.87
C PRO A 130 -4.01 -5.15 13.33
N PHE A 131 -5.07 -4.96 14.11
CA PHE A 131 -5.06 -4.58 15.52
C PHE A 131 -3.94 -5.21 16.34
#